data_AF-A0A955YEM1-F1
#
_entry.id   AF-A0A955YEM1-F1
#
_cell.length_a   1.000
_cell.length_b   1.000
_cell.length_c   1.000
_cell.angle_alpha   90.00
_cell.angle_beta   90.00
_cell.angle_gamma   90.00
#
_symmetry.space_group_name_H-M   'P 1'
#
loop_
_entity.id
_entity.type
_entity.pdbx_description
1 polymer ?
#
loop_
_entity_poly.entity_id
_entity_poly.type
_entity_poly.pdbx_seq_one_letter_code
_entity_poly.pdbx_strand_id
1 'polypeptide(L)'
;TDTDALAAALGDVRDDLSAERALAARRSTFEEMPDRCRGPIGFEGHVQCLAFDLGDDCLIAAHASRDTVEEGGAIMHDKFFIVDGKAVWTGSTNVSDSGTGGYNANAVVVVESPKIARLYTREFELMYTTNRYHGDKPRSGKRETITVGDAQVEVLFSPQDEPITRAVRPLIQAAKSRI
;
A
#
# COMPACT_ATOMS: atom_id res chain seq x y z
N THR A 1 2.91 4.85 21.00
CA THR A 1 1.87 5.89 20.78
C THR A 1 0.64 5.17 20.27
N ASP A 2 -0.53 5.40 20.86
CA ASP A 2 -1.76 4.68 20.52
C ASP A 2 -2.43 5.30 19.28
N THR A 3 -2.58 4.53 18.21
CA THR A 3 -3.21 4.96 16.95
C THR A 3 -4.67 5.38 17.16
N ASP A 4 -5.39 4.72 18.07
CA ASP A 4 -6.80 5.04 18.35
C ASP A 4 -6.91 6.39 19.08
N ALA A 5 -5.94 6.69 19.95
CA ALA A 5 -5.85 8.00 20.60
C ALA A 5 -5.55 9.13 19.62
N LEU A 6 -4.76 8.88 18.56
CA LEU A 6 -4.50 9.84 17.49
C LEU A 6 -5.79 10.15 16.72
N ALA A 7 -6.53 9.12 16.31
CA ALA A 7 -7.79 9.30 15.59
C ALA A 7 -8.81 10.08 16.43
N ALA A 8 -8.95 9.74 17.72
CA ALA A 8 -9.84 10.43 18.64
C ALA A 8 -9.49 11.91 18.84
N ALA A 9 -8.20 12.26 18.81
CA ALA A 9 -7.74 13.64 18.98
C ALA A 9 -8.02 14.54 17.77
N LEU A 10 -8.13 13.97 16.56
CA LEU A 10 -8.36 14.72 15.32
C LEU A 10 -9.83 15.16 15.14
N GLY A 11 -10.78 14.48 15.79
CA GLY A 11 -12.19 14.87 15.87
C GLY A 11 -13.02 14.56 14.61
N ASP A 12 -12.67 15.14 13.46
CA ASP A 12 -13.38 14.94 12.18
C ASP A 12 -12.55 14.04 11.24
N VAL A 13 -12.56 12.73 11.53
CA VAL A 13 -11.83 11.74 10.75
C VAL A 13 -12.83 10.88 9.97
N ARG A 14 -12.56 10.74 8.67
CA ARG A 14 -13.20 9.74 7.81
C ARG A 14 -12.20 8.64 7.51
N ASP A 15 -12.56 7.42 7.87
CA ASP A 15 -11.80 6.21 7.57
C ASP A 15 -12.66 5.21 6.79
N ASP A 16 -12.02 4.26 6.11
CA ASP A 16 -12.68 3.19 5.37
C ASP A 16 -12.80 1.89 6.18
N LEU A 17 -12.58 1.89 7.50
CA LEU A 17 -12.58 0.68 8.34
C LEU A 17 -13.90 -0.09 8.27
N SER A 18 -15.02 0.63 8.25
CA SER A 18 -16.35 0.02 8.11
C SER A 18 -16.52 -0.67 6.76
N ALA A 19 -15.93 -0.09 5.72
CA ALA A 19 -15.96 -0.58 4.35
C ALA A 19 -15.01 -1.79 4.19
N GLU A 20 -13.83 -1.75 4.81
CA GLU A 20 -12.90 -2.89 4.92
C GLU A 20 -13.52 -4.07 5.66
N ARG A 21 -14.19 -3.83 6.81
CA ARG A 21 -14.90 -4.89 7.57
C ARG A 21 -16.00 -5.55 6.72
N ALA A 22 -16.74 -4.76 5.94
CA ALA A 22 -17.76 -5.28 5.04
C ALA A 22 -17.18 -6.10 3.87
N LEU A 23 -15.99 -5.74 3.40
CA LEU A 23 -15.27 -6.49 2.37
C LEU A 23 -14.70 -7.80 2.91
N ALA A 24 -14.13 -7.79 4.12
CA ALA A 24 -13.59 -8.99 4.78
C ALA A 24 -14.65 -10.09 4.92
N ALA A 25 -15.90 -9.72 5.24
CA ALA A 25 -17.03 -10.64 5.33
C ALA A 25 -17.49 -11.26 3.99
N ARG A 26 -16.96 -10.79 2.85
CA ARG A 26 -17.38 -11.20 1.49
C ARG A 26 -16.32 -11.99 0.72
N ARG A 27 -15.16 -12.30 1.31
CA ARG A 27 -14.01 -12.82 0.55
C ARG A 27 -14.07 -14.32 0.28
N SER A 28 -13.75 -14.66 -0.97
CA SER A 28 -13.42 -16.01 -1.45
C SER A 28 -11.98 -16.36 -1.11
N THR A 29 -11.72 -17.66 -0.92
CA THR A 29 -10.40 -18.26 -0.76
C THR A 29 -9.46 -17.87 -1.90
N PHE A 30 -8.25 -17.40 -1.56
CA PHE A 30 -7.18 -17.20 -2.53
C PHE A 30 -6.80 -18.56 -3.14
N GLU A 31 -6.55 -18.62 -4.44
CA GLU A 31 -6.14 -19.86 -5.11
C GLU A 31 -4.61 -20.00 -4.97
N GLU A 32 -4.16 -21.04 -4.27
CA GLU A 32 -2.74 -21.28 -3.97
C GLU A 32 -1.91 -21.43 -5.26
N MET A 33 -0.78 -20.71 -5.33
CA MET A 33 0.20 -20.95 -6.39
C MET A 33 1.09 -22.16 -6.05
N PRO A 34 1.41 -23.04 -7.02
CA PRO A 34 1.89 -24.39 -6.75
C PRO A 34 3.35 -24.53 -6.27
N ASP A 35 4.18 -23.49 -6.32
CA ASP A 35 5.62 -23.59 -6.01
C ASP A 35 6.06 -22.63 -4.89
N ARG A 36 5.96 -23.08 -3.64
CA ARG A 36 6.47 -22.35 -2.46
C ARG A 36 7.52 -23.13 -1.69
N CYS A 37 8.43 -22.40 -1.05
CA CYS A 37 9.28 -22.95 0.00
C CYS A 37 8.41 -23.61 1.08
N ARG A 38 8.91 -24.68 1.71
CA ARG A 38 8.15 -25.41 2.72
C ARG A 38 8.00 -24.57 3.98
N GLY A 39 6.76 -24.42 4.46
CA GLY A 39 6.48 -23.74 5.72
C GLY A 39 7.10 -24.43 6.94
N PRO A 40 7.36 -23.69 8.03
CA PRO A 40 7.82 -24.27 9.30
C PRO A 40 6.81 -25.28 9.88
N ILE A 41 7.31 -26.33 10.55
CA ILE A 41 6.46 -27.35 11.17
C ILE A 41 5.65 -26.74 12.32
N GLY A 42 4.33 -26.95 12.32
CA GLY A 42 3.43 -26.47 13.37
C GLY A 42 2.99 -25.01 13.22
N PHE A 43 3.14 -24.44 12.02
CA PHE A 43 2.66 -23.12 11.66
C PHE A 43 1.60 -23.25 10.56
N GLU A 44 0.42 -22.70 10.80
CA GLU A 44 -0.75 -22.81 9.91
C GLU A 44 -0.94 -21.57 9.01
N GLY A 45 -0.10 -20.54 9.20
CA GLY A 45 -0.12 -19.33 8.38
C GLY A 45 0.44 -19.50 6.98
N HIS A 46 0.05 -18.59 6.10
CA HIS A 46 0.58 -18.49 4.75
C HIS A 46 2.12 -18.30 4.73
N VAL A 47 2.81 -19.12 3.95
CA VAL A 47 4.28 -19.11 3.87
C VAL A 47 4.80 -17.95 3.02
N GLN A 48 5.65 -17.10 3.60
CA GLN A 48 6.45 -16.11 2.91
C GLN A 48 7.90 -16.61 2.79
N CYS A 49 8.41 -16.66 1.57
CA CYS A 49 9.79 -17.06 1.29
C CYS A 49 10.66 -15.81 1.14
N LEU A 50 11.71 -15.70 1.96
CA LEU A 50 12.71 -14.65 1.89
C LEU A 50 14.05 -15.27 1.54
N ALA A 51 14.77 -14.67 0.58
CA ALA A 51 16.13 -15.05 0.25
C ALA A 51 17.10 -13.98 0.76
N PHE A 52 18.10 -14.41 1.51
CA PHE A 52 19.18 -13.57 1.99
C PHE A 52 20.47 -13.97 1.29
N ASP A 53 21.07 -13.01 0.59
CA ASP A 53 22.38 -13.15 0.00
C ASP A 53 23.44 -13.05 1.11
N LEU A 54 24.28 -14.09 1.24
CA LEU A 54 25.38 -14.17 2.20
C LEU A 54 26.75 -14.13 1.51
N GLY A 55 26.81 -13.73 0.23
CA GLY A 55 28.01 -13.74 -0.60
C GLY A 55 28.17 -15.08 -1.32
N ASP A 56 28.93 -16.01 -0.72
CA ASP A 56 29.20 -17.32 -1.33
C ASP A 56 28.03 -18.31 -1.14
N ASP A 57 27.09 -17.98 -0.26
CA ASP A 57 25.91 -18.78 0.09
C ASP A 57 24.63 -17.94 0.04
N CYS A 58 23.47 -18.62 0.00
CA CYS A 58 22.16 -18.00 0.10
C CYS A 58 21.33 -18.71 1.18
N LEU A 59 20.73 -17.94 2.08
CA LEU A 59 19.78 -18.45 3.07
C LEU A 59 18.36 -18.20 2.55
N ILE A 60 17.61 -19.27 2.32
CA ILE A 60 16.17 -19.20 2.08
C ILE A 60 15.45 -19.44 3.40
N ALA A 61 14.78 -18.42 3.92
CA ALA A 61 13.94 -18.51 5.11
C ALA A 61 12.46 -18.60 4.72
N ALA A 62 11.73 -19.49 5.38
CA ALA A 62 10.28 -19.58 5.30
C ALA A 62 9.68 -19.00 6.59
N HIS A 63 8.88 -17.95 6.46
CA HIS A 63 8.16 -17.34 7.58
C HIS A 63 6.67 -17.67 7.45
N ALA A 64 6.04 -18.07 8.55
CA ALA A 64 4.60 -18.27 8.65
C ALA A 64 4.13 -17.85 10.06
N SER A 65 2.86 -17.49 10.21
CA SER A 65 2.23 -17.33 11.53
C SER A 65 1.89 -18.70 12.12
N ARG A 66 1.89 -18.81 13.45
CA ARG A 66 1.56 -20.07 14.13
C ARG A 66 0.11 -20.47 13.84
N ASP A 67 -0.80 -19.51 13.96
CA ASP A 67 -2.22 -19.69 13.70
C ASP A 67 -2.55 -19.31 12.26
N THR A 68 -3.68 -19.81 11.76
CA THR A 68 -4.27 -19.34 10.50
C THR A 68 -4.57 -17.84 10.63
N VAL A 69 -3.92 -17.03 9.80
CA VAL A 69 -4.34 -15.65 9.58
C VAL A 69 -5.38 -15.73 8.48
N GLU A 70 -6.60 -15.23 8.72
CA GLU A 70 -7.61 -15.15 7.68
C GLU A 70 -6.99 -14.51 6.42
N GLU A 71 -6.93 -15.28 5.35
CA GLU A 71 -6.24 -14.86 4.13
C GLU A 71 -7.02 -13.72 3.48
N GLY A 72 -6.49 -12.51 3.62
CA GLY A 72 -6.97 -11.34 2.92
C GLY A 72 -6.38 -11.27 1.51
N GLY A 73 -7.00 -11.93 0.54
CA GLY A 73 -6.78 -11.61 -0.87
C GLY A 73 -6.95 -10.10 -1.13
N ALA A 74 -6.03 -9.48 -1.87
CA ALA A 74 -5.97 -8.06 -2.22
C ALA A 74 -6.38 -7.12 -1.08
N ILE A 75 -5.51 -6.81 -0.12
CA ILE A 75 -5.79 -5.75 0.88
C ILE A 75 -5.52 -4.35 0.30
N MET A 76 -6.16 -3.32 0.86
CA MET A 76 -5.81 -1.93 0.57
C MET A 76 -4.40 -1.68 1.14
N HIS A 77 -3.38 -1.77 0.28
CA HIS A 77 -1.97 -1.66 0.68
C HIS A 77 -1.41 -0.25 0.44
N ASP A 78 -2.28 0.74 0.35
CA ASP A 78 -1.91 2.16 0.27
C ASP A 78 -1.98 2.77 1.68
N LYS A 79 -1.05 3.67 2.01
CA LYS A 79 -1.01 4.33 3.32
C LYS A 79 -1.00 5.81 3.06
N PHE A 80 -2.10 6.48 3.41
CA PHE A 80 -2.18 7.92 3.24
C PHE A 80 -3.15 8.58 4.21
N PHE A 81 -2.94 9.87 4.42
CA PHE A 81 -3.89 10.79 5.02
C PHE A 81 -4.10 11.98 4.09
N ILE A 82 -5.33 12.45 3.99
CA ILE A 82 -5.65 13.70 3.29
C ILE A 82 -6.11 14.70 4.34
N VAL A 83 -5.40 15.82 4.45
CA VAL A 83 -5.69 16.85 5.45
C VAL A 83 -6.29 18.07 4.75
N ASP A 84 -7.52 18.43 5.11
CA ASP A 84 -8.30 19.58 4.63
C ASP A 84 -8.42 19.71 3.10
N GLY A 85 -8.20 18.61 2.34
CA GLY A 85 -8.10 18.67 0.88
C GLY A 85 -6.92 19.51 0.37
N LYS A 86 -5.90 19.74 1.22
CA LYS A 86 -4.74 20.60 0.92
C LYS A 86 -3.41 19.85 0.97
N ALA A 87 -3.28 18.90 1.89
CA ALA A 87 -2.05 18.14 2.07
C ALA A 87 -2.32 16.64 2.02
N VAL A 88 -1.32 15.89 1.55
CA VAL A 88 -1.30 14.43 1.58
C VAL A 88 -0.06 13.98 2.33
N TRP A 89 -0.26 13.13 3.33
CA TRP A 89 0.80 12.31 3.91
C TRP A 89 0.70 10.93 3.28
N THR A 90 1.78 10.36 2.76
CA THR A 90 1.78 9.01 2.18
C THR A 90 3.17 8.38 2.22
N GLY A 91 3.27 7.07 1.97
CA GLY A 91 4.56 6.39 1.84
C GLY A 91 4.47 4.89 2.11
N SER A 92 5.61 4.27 2.40
CA SER A 92 5.67 2.86 2.79
C SER A 92 5.26 2.62 4.24
N THR A 93 5.11 3.69 5.02
CA THR A 93 4.95 3.65 6.47
C THR A 93 3.54 3.26 6.88
N ASN A 94 3.40 2.11 7.54
CA ASN A 94 2.19 1.77 8.29
C ASN A 94 2.03 2.68 9.51
N VAL A 95 0.79 3.05 9.83
CA VAL A 95 0.46 3.78 11.07
C VAL A 95 0.32 2.76 12.21
N SER A 96 1.46 2.17 12.57
CA SER A 96 1.61 1.17 13.63
C SER A 96 2.84 1.49 14.47
N ASP A 97 2.97 0.86 15.64
CA ASP A 97 4.17 1.00 16.49
C ASP A 97 5.45 0.58 15.74
N SER A 98 5.40 -0.54 15.00
CA SER A 98 6.54 -0.98 14.19
C SER A 98 6.83 -0.05 13.00
N GLY A 99 5.81 0.57 12.41
CA GLY A 99 5.96 1.47 11.26
C GLY A 99 6.46 2.87 11.64
N THR A 100 5.91 3.44 12.71
CA THR A 100 6.18 4.82 13.16
C THR A 100 7.15 4.92 14.34
N GLY A 101 7.38 3.83 15.08
CA GLY A 101 8.22 3.79 16.27
C GLY A 101 9.72 3.61 16.00
N GLY A 102 10.16 3.63 14.74
CA GLY A 102 11.58 3.63 14.37
C GLY A 102 12.23 2.25 14.20
N TYR A 103 11.45 1.17 14.25
CA TYR A 103 11.96 -0.19 14.06
C TYR A 103 12.15 -0.58 12.59
N ASN A 104 11.26 -0.07 11.72
CA ASN A 104 11.29 -0.34 10.28
C ASN A 104 11.84 0.87 9.53
N ALA A 105 12.73 0.63 8.57
CA ALA A 105 13.14 1.63 7.61
C ALA A 105 11.98 1.88 6.63
N ASN A 106 11.29 3.00 6.79
CA ASN A 106 10.20 3.43 5.91
C ASN A 106 10.47 4.81 5.31
N ALA A 107 9.83 5.07 4.17
CA ALA A 107 9.76 6.39 3.59
C ALA A 107 8.39 7.02 3.86
N VAL A 108 8.42 8.31 4.16
CA VAL A 108 7.24 9.18 4.27
C VAL A 108 7.46 10.37 3.35
N VAL A 109 6.42 10.75 2.64
CA VAL A 109 6.36 11.97 1.85
C VAL A 109 5.13 12.76 2.29
N VAL A 110 5.34 14.04 2.58
CA VAL A 110 4.26 15.00 2.85
C VAL A 110 4.23 16.00 1.70
N VAL A 111 3.08 16.10 1.05
CA VAL A 111 2.89 16.94 -0.13
C VAL A 111 1.79 17.94 0.12
N GLU A 112 2.16 19.22 0.21
CA GLU A 112 1.22 20.34 0.28
C GLU A 112 0.81 20.74 -1.14
N SER A 113 -0.26 20.13 -1.65
CA SER A 113 -0.81 20.43 -2.96
C SER A 113 -2.29 20.08 -3.01
N PRO A 114 -3.19 21.08 -3.10
CA PRO A 114 -4.61 20.84 -3.28
C PRO A 114 -4.93 20.01 -4.53
N LYS A 115 -4.05 20.06 -5.55
CA LYS A 115 -4.23 19.25 -6.76
C LYS A 115 -3.99 17.76 -6.48
N ILE A 116 -2.92 17.43 -5.76
CA ILE A 116 -2.62 16.05 -5.37
C ILE A 116 -3.62 15.55 -4.34
N ALA A 117 -3.99 16.38 -3.36
CA ALA A 117 -5.02 16.05 -2.37
C ALA A 117 -6.34 15.65 -3.05
N ARG A 118 -6.78 16.38 -4.09
CA ARG A 118 -7.98 16.00 -4.86
C ARG A 118 -7.88 14.64 -5.54
N LEU A 119 -6.70 14.23 -6.02
CA LEU A 119 -6.51 12.91 -6.63
C LEU A 119 -6.67 11.80 -5.60
N TYR A 120 -6.04 11.95 -4.43
CA TYR A 120 -6.19 11.01 -3.31
C TYR A 120 -7.61 11.01 -2.75
N THR A 121 -8.28 12.17 -2.64
CA THR A 121 -9.69 12.24 -2.22
C THR A 121 -10.57 11.45 -3.19
N ARG A 122 -10.39 11.61 -4.51
CA ARG A 122 -11.16 10.82 -5.48
C ARG A 122 -10.94 9.32 -5.29
N GLU A 123 -9.70 8.89 -5.06
CA GLU A 123 -9.37 7.49 -4.82
C GLU A 123 -10.04 6.96 -3.55
N PHE A 124 -9.95 7.72 -2.45
CA PHE A 124 -10.59 7.39 -1.18
C PHE A 124 -12.12 7.28 -1.32
N GLU A 125 -12.76 8.24 -1.98
CA GLU A 125 -14.23 8.26 -2.12
C GLU A 125 -14.75 7.07 -2.94
N LEU A 126 -13.96 6.50 -3.87
CA LEU A 126 -14.34 5.27 -4.58
C LEU A 126 -14.53 4.10 -3.60
N MET A 127 -13.69 4.01 -2.58
CA MET A 127 -13.80 2.99 -1.53
C MET A 127 -14.89 3.36 -0.55
N TYR A 128 -14.81 4.56 0.03
CA TYR A 128 -15.68 5.01 1.11
C TYR A 128 -17.16 5.15 0.71
N THR A 129 -17.46 5.72 -0.46
CA THR A 129 -18.87 5.96 -0.87
C THR A 129 -19.41 4.94 -1.85
N THR A 130 -18.55 4.39 -2.73
CA THR A 130 -19.00 3.50 -3.82
C THR A 130 -18.65 2.04 -3.59
N ASN A 131 -17.90 1.73 -2.52
CA ASN A 131 -17.49 0.37 -2.17
C ASN A 131 -16.79 -0.36 -3.34
N ARG A 132 -15.96 0.36 -4.11
CA ARG A 132 -15.14 -0.17 -5.21
C ARG A 132 -13.69 -0.29 -4.77
N TYR A 133 -13.10 -1.47 -4.97
CA TYR A 133 -11.74 -1.79 -4.52
C TYR A 133 -10.95 -2.47 -5.63
N HIS A 134 -9.63 -2.45 -5.52
CA HIS A 134 -8.72 -3.14 -6.45
C HIS A 134 -9.09 -2.91 -7.92
N GLY A 135 -9.37 -3.97 -8.67
CA GLY A 135 -9.74 -3.93 -10.09
C GLY A 135 -11.13 -3.33 -10.39
N ASP A 136 -12.00 -3.18 -9.39
CA ASP A 136 -13.33 -2.59 -9.57
C ASP A 136 -13.26 -1.05 -9.69
N LYS A 137 -12.13 -0.46 -9.30
CA LYS A 137 -11.92 0.99 -9.42
C LYS A 137 -11.66 1.34 -10.89
N PRO A 138 -12.32 2.39 -11.43
CA PRO A 138 -12.00 2.89 -12.75
C PRO A 138 -10.58 3.49 -12.75
N ARG A 139 -9.93 3.50 -13.92
CA ARG A 139 -8.66 4.21 -14.11
C ARG A 139 -8.74 5.67 -13.65
N SER A 140 -7.62 6.20 -13.17
CA SER A 140 -7.55 7.55 -12.60
C SER A 140 -7.69 8.67 -13.64
N GLY A 141 -7.77 8.31 -14.92
CA GLY A 141 -7.93 9.22 -16.05
C GLY A 141 -6.61 9.45 -16.77
N LYS A 142 -6.42 10.68 -17.27
CA LYS A 142 -5.19 11.09 -17.96
C LYS A 142 -4.06 11.23 -16.93
N ARG A 143 -2.87 10.72 -17.26
CA ARG A 143 -1.66 11.02 -16.49
C ARG A 143 -1.32 12.49 -16.60
N GLU A 144 -1.12 13.11 -15.44
CA GLU A 144 -0.73 14.50 -15.34
C GLU A 144 0.52 14.62 -14.48
N THR A 145 1.51 15.34 -15.01
CA THR A 145 2.66 15.78 -14.23
C THR A 145 2.29 17.07 -13.50
N ILE A 146 2.54 17.09 -12.19
CA ILE A 146 2.20 18.18 -11.28
C ILE A 146 3.50 18.75 -10.73
N THR A 147 3.73 20.04 -10.95
CA THR A 147 4.85 20.75 -10.31
C THR A 147 4.54 20.98 -8.83
N VAL A 148 5.45 20.55 -7.95
CA VAL A 148 5.43 20.84 -6.52
C VAL A 148 6.80 21.37 -6.14
N GLY A 149 6.91 22.67 -5.86
CA GLY A 149 8.20 23.33 -5.72
C GLY A 149 9.02 23.22 -7.02
N ASP A 150 10.21 22.63 -6.92
CA ASP A 150 11.10 22.31 -8.04
C ASP A 150 10.92 20.88 -8.57
N ALA A 151 10.10 20.05 -7.92
CA ALA A 151 9.85 18.67 -8.31
C ALA A 151 8.69 18.54 -9.30
N GLN A 152 8.79 17.53 -10.16
CA GLN A 152 7.71 17.08 -11.05
C GLN A 152 7.17 15.75 -10.50
N VAL A 153 5.86 15.72 -10.19
CA VAL A 153 5.22 14.60 -9.50
C VAL A 153 4.10 14.02 -10.37
N GLU A 154 4.05 12.70 -10.50
CA GLU A 154 2.90 11.96 -11.03
C GLU A 154 2.31 11.08 -9.93
N VAL A 155 0.98 11.02 -9.83
CA VAL A 155 0.27 10.16 -8.86
C VAL A 155 -0.44 9.05 -9.64
N LEU A 156 -0.22 7.80 -9.22
CA LEU A 156 -0.73 6.62 -9.90
C LEU A 156 -1.20 5.59 -8.87
N PHE A 157 -2.38 5.03 -9.07
CA PHE A 157 -2.98 4.07 -8.15
C PHE A 157 -3.06 2.66 -8.76
N SER A 158 -2.65 1.67 -7.97
CA SER A 158 -2.72 0.26 -8.36
C SER A 158 -4.05 -0.38 -7.95
N PRO A 159 -4.55 -1.36 -8.72
CA PRO A 159 -3.98 -1.89 -9.96
C PRO A 159 -4.33 -1.08 -11.22
N GLN A 160 -5.30 -0.17 -11.14
CA GLN A 160 -5.98 0.43 -12.30
C GLN A 160 -5.05 1.20 -13.25
N ASP A 161 -4.03 1.89 -12.71
CA ASP A 161 -3.11 2.71 -13.51
C ASP A 161 -1.85 1.95 -13.97
N GLU A 162 -1.70 0.69 -13.55
CA GLU A 162 -0.56 -0.18 -13.85
C GLU A 162 0.82 0.52 -13.70
N PRO A 163 1.15 1.10 -12.52
CA PRO A 163 2.28 2.02 -12.37
C PRO A 163 3.63 1.42 -12.80
N ILE A 164 3.88 0.15 -12.49
CA ILE A 164 5.10 -0.56 -12.89
C ILE A 164 5.21 -0.63 -14.42
N THR A 165 4.14 -1.09 -15.07
CA THR A 165 4.12 -1.30 -16.52
C THR A 165 4.15 0.01 -17.30
N ARG A 166 3.38 1.01 -16.86
CA ARG A 166 3.15 2.23 -17.63
C ARG A 166 4.05 3.41 -17.23
N ALA A 167 4.60 3.45 -16.02
CA ALA A 167 5.52 4.52 -15.57
C ALA A 167 6.93 4.01 -15.33
N VAL A 168 7.10 3.10 -14.36
CA VAL A 168 8.43 2.77 -13.84
C VAL A 168 9.28 2.05 -14.90
N ARG A 169 8.73 1.03 -15.56
CA ARG A 169 9.48 0.25 -16.57
C ARG A 169 9.98 1.12 -17.74
N PRO A 170 9.16 2.01 -18.36
CA PRO A 170 9.66 2.95 -19.36
C PRO A 170 10.78 3.86 -18.86
N LEU A 171 10.71 4.37 -17.62
CA LEU A 171 11.76 5.22 -17.05
C LEU A 171 13.07 4.45 -16.86
N ILE A 172 13.00 3.22 -16.35
CA ILE A 172 14.16 2.32 -16.22
C ILE A 172 14.77 2.02 -17.59
N GLN A 173 13.95 1.70 -18.59
CA GLN A 173 14.42 1.40 -19.96
C GLN A 173 15.09 2.61 -20.64
N ALA A 174 14.66 3.83 -20.29
CA ALA A 174 15.23 5.06 -20.83
C ALA A 174 16.45 5.58 -20.03
N ALA A 175 16.78 4.97 -18.89
CA ALA A 175 17.87 5.42 -18.02
C ALA A 175 19.23 5.23 -18.72
N LYS A 176 20.07 6.28 -18.68
CA LYS A 176 21.38 6.30 -19.39
C LYS A 176 22.59 6.17 -18.46
N SER A 177 22.43 6.44 -17.17
CA SER A 177 23.57 6.54 -16.25
C SER A 177 23.33 5.89 -14.88
N ARG A 178 22.13 6.02 -14.32
CA ARG A 178 21.71 5.41 -13.06
C ARG A 178 20.19 5.24 -13.03
N ILE A 179 19.74 4.31 -12.19
CA ILE A 179 18.34 4.10 -11.79
C ILE A 179 18.23 4.56 -10.34
#